data_AF-A0A3R6R5W0-F1
#
_entry.id   AF-A0A3R6R5W0-F1
#
_cell.length_a   1.000
_cell.length_b   1.000
_cell.length_c   1.000
_cell.angle_alpha   90.00
_cell.angle_beta   90.00
_cell.angle_gamma   90.00
#
_symmetry.space_group_name_H-M   'P 1'
#
loop_
_entity.id
_entity.type
_entity.pdbx_description
1 polymer ?
#
loop_
_entity_poly.entity_id
_entity_poly.type
_entity_poly.pdbx_seq_one_letter_code
_entity_poly.pdbx_strand_id
1 'polypeptide(L)' 'MDYGIYTTQGKKTLLGNRATVNGRDAIAYVKNGQLQSYAYMDDFASQFYSGPRLAFEDQEEDKRT' A
#
# COMPACT_ATOMS: atom_id res chain seq x y z
N MET A 1 4.99 -6.51 -15.78
CA MET A 1 5.38 -6.21 -14.39
C MET A 1 4.11 -5.80 -13.65
N ASP A 2 3.82 -6.44 -12.52
CA ASP A 2 2.72 -6.02 -11.63
C ASP A 2 3.11 -4.64 -11.06
N TYR A 3 2.36 -3.58 -11.36
CA TYR A 3 2.62 -2.22 -10.83
C TYR A 3 1.92 -1.97 -9.48
N GLY A 4 1.31 -3.02 -8.93
CA GLY A 4 0.55 -3.00 -7.67
C GLY A 4 1.41 -3.37 -6.47
N ILE A 5 1.08 -2.77 -5.33
CA ILE A 5 1.54 -3.15 -4.00
C ILE A 5 0.45 -4.07 -3.43
N TYR A 6 0.81 -5.31 -3.13
CA TYR A 6 -0.12 -6.33 -2.66
C TYR A 6 0.17 -6.74 -1.22
N THR A 7 -0.84 -7.29 -0.55
CA THR A 7 -0.64 -7.99 0.72
C THR A 7 0.36 -9.14 0.55
N THR A 8 1.24 -9.29 1.54
CA THR A 8 2.22 -10.38 1.60
C THR A 8 1.76 -11.53 2.49
N GLN A 9 0.74 -11.32 3.31
CA GLN A 9 0.09 -12.35 4.13
C GLN A 9 -1.38 -12.51 3.78
N GLY A 10 -1.91 -13.71 4.03
CA GLY A 10 -3.29 -14.08 3.70
C GLY A 10 -3.59 -14.06 2.20
N LYS A 11 -4.82 -13.68 1.82
CA LYS A 11 -5.22 -13.60 0.42
C LYS A 11 -4.52 -12.42 -0.28
N LYS A 12 -3.83 -12.69 -1.39
CA LYS A 12 -3.23 -11.64 -2.26
C LYS A 12 -4.30 -10.62 -2.65
N THR A 13 -4.17 -9.42 -2.10
CA THR A 13 -5.10 -8.30 -2.27
C THR A 13 -4.30 -7.05 -2.59
N LEU A 14 -4.78 -6.25 -3.55
CA LEU A 14 -4.14 -5.00 -3.92
C LEU A 14 -4.37 -3.95 -2.83
N LEU A 15 -3.28 -3.38 -2.31
CA LEU A 15 -3.31 -2.27 -1.35
C LEU A 15 -3.28 -0.90 -2.04
N GLY A 16 -2.61 -0.81 -3.20
CA GLY A 16 -2.53 0.39 -4.01
C GLY A 16 -1.55 0.23 -5.17
N ASN A 17 -1.44 1.23 -6.03
CA ASN A 17 -0.55 1.20 -7.19
C ASN A 17 0.59 2.18 -7.00
N ARG A 18 1.82 1.79 -7.38
CA ARG A 18 2.90 2.77 -7.51
C ARG A 18 2.60 3.68 -8.71
N ALA A 19 2.68 4.98 -8.51
CA ALA A 19 2.42 5.97 -9.54
C ALA A 19 3.42 7.12 -9.46
N THR A 20 3.55 7.85 -10.56
CA THR A 20 4.18 9.17 -10.57
C THR A 20 3.08 10.18 -10.82
N VAL A 21 2.86 11.10 -9.88
CA VAL A 21 1.88 12.18 -10.01
C VAL A 21 2.62 13.50 -9.94
N ASN A 22 2.47 14.34 -10.97
CA ASN A 22 3.17 15.62 -11.08
C ASN A 22 4.70 15.51 -10.88
N GLY A 23 5.31 14.42 -11.38
CA GLY A 23 6.75 14.17 -11.28
C GLY A 23 7.25 13.63 -9.94
N ARG A 24 6.36 13.32 -9.00
CA ARG A 24 6.71 12.76 -7.67
C ARG A 24 6.16 11.35 -7.50
N ASP A 25 6.88 10.52 -6.76
CA ASP A 25 6.42 9.18 -6.40
C ASP A 25 5.20 9.25 -5.47
N ALA A 26 4.21 8.42 -5.79
CA ALA A 26 2.95 8.35 -5.08
C ALA A 26 2.41 6.92 -5.03
N ILE A 27 1.57 6.65 -4.03
CA ILE A 27 0.66 5.51 -4.03
C ILE A 27 -0.70 6.02 -4.51
N ALA A 28 -1.25 5.37 -5.53
CA ALA A 28 -2.50 5.74 -6.17
C ALA A 28 -3.60 4.70 -5.94
N TYR A 29 -4.82 5.18 -5.74
CA TYR A 29 -6.03 4.40 -5.85
C TYR A 29 -6.61 4.59 -7.26
N VAL A 30 -6.64 3.49 -8.03
CA VAL A 30 -7.14 3.47 -9.40
C VAL A 30 -8.38 2.59 -9.46
N LYS A 31 -9.46 3.12 -10.03
CA LYS A 31 -10.72 2.39 -10.24
C LYS A 31 -11.14 2.53 -11.68
N ASN A 32 -11.46 1.41 -12.33
CA ASN A 32 -11.85 1.36 -13.75
C ASN A 32 -10.85 2.05 -14.69
N GLY A 33 -9.54 1.89 -14.42
CA GLY A 33 -8.47 2.51 -15.21
C GLY A 33 -8.27 4.02 -14.98
N GLN A 34 -9.05 4.64 -14.10
CA GLN A 34 -8.96 6.06 -13.77
C GLN A 34 -8.38 6.29 -12.38
N LEU A 35 -7.48 7.27 -12.27
CA LEU A 35 -6.96 7.75 -11.00
C LEU A 35 -8.09 8.41 -10.19
N GLN A 36 -8.39 7.87 -9.02
CA GLN A 36 -9.43 8.41 -8.14
C GLN A 36 -8.83 9.27 -7.03
N SER A 37 -7.72 8.83 -6.45
CA SER A 37 -6.98 9.57 -5.42
C SER A 37 -5.54 9.05 -5.32
N TYR A 38 -4.67 9.81 -4.65
CA TYR A 38 -3.28 9.44 -4.41
C TYR A 38 -2.74 10.10 -3.14
N ALA A 39 -1.65 9.54 -2.61
CA ALA A 39 -0.81 10.16 -1.59
C ALA A 39 0.64 10.13 -2.09
N TYR A 40 1.38 11.23 -1.92
CA TYR A 40 2.82 11.21 -2.19
C TYR A 40 3.52 10.26 -1.22
N MET A 41 4.61 9.64 -1.67
CA MET A 41 5.29 8.62 -0.88
C MET A 41 5.80 9.16 0.46
N ASP A 42 6.26 10.41 0.50
CA ASP A 42 6.72 11.07 1.73
C ASP A 42 5.58 11.23 2.75
N ASP A 43 4.39 11.63 2.28
CA ASP A 43 3.19 11.80 3.13
C ASP A 43 2.67 10.45 3.62
N PHE A 44 2.70 9.42 2.76
CA PHE A 44 2.35 8.06 3.13
C PHE A 44 3.31 7.50 4.18
N ALA A 45 4.62 7.67 3.99
CA ALA A 45 5.64 7.22 4.94
C ALA A 45 5.49 7.95 6.28
N SER A 46 5.26 9.27 6.25
CA SER A 46 5.00 10.05 7.47
C SER A 46 3.80 9.50 8.24
N GLN A 47 2.67 9.27 7.56
CA GLN A 47 1.48 8.68 8.19
C GLN A 47 1.74 7.27 8.73
N PHE A 48 2.48 6.43 8.00
CA PHE A 48 2.80 5.07 8.42
C PHE A 48 3.68 5.03 9.67
N TYR A 49 4.71 5.88 9.74
CA TYR A 49 5.68 5.85 10.84
C TYR A 49 5.28 6.69 12.05
N SER A 50 4.42 7.70 11.88
CA SER A 50 4.05 8.63 12.96
C SER A 50 2.56 8.60 13.35
N GLY A 51 1.70 7.98 12.54
CA GLY A 51 0.27 7.93 12.79
C GLY A 51 -0.13 6.97 13.92
N PRO A 52 -1.40 7.02 14.36
CA PRO A 52 -1.97 6.02 15.25
C PRO A 52 -1.81 4.61 14.66
N ARG A 53 -1.42 3.64 15.50
CA ARG A 53 -1.20 2.25 15.09
C ARG A 53 -2.26 1.33 15.69
N LEU A 54 -2.76 0.41 14.88
CA LEU A 54 -3.51 -0.75 15.35
C LEU A 54 -2.52 -1.91 15.53
N ALA A 55 -2.74 -2.74 16.55
CA ALA A 55 -1.93 -3.92 16.83
C ALA A 55 -2.78 -5.18 16.63
N PHE A 56 -2.22 -6.15 15.90
CA PHE A 56 -2.82 -7.45 15.64
C PHE A 56 -1.74 -8.52 15.77
N GLU A 57 -2.14 -9.72 16.18
CA GLU A 57 -1.28 -10.92 16.18
C GLU A 57 -1.76 -11.86 15.08
N ASP A 58 -0.86 -12.28 14.20
CA ASP A 58 -1.12 -13.32 13.19
C ASP A 58 -0.50 -14.64 13.66
N GLN A 59 -1.35 -15.56 14.14
CA GLN A 59 -0.92 -16.85 14.67
C GLN A 59 -0.37 -17.80 13.60
N GLU A 60 -0.56 -17.50 12.32
CA GLU A 60 -0.09 -18.32 11.21
C GLU A 60 1.25 -17.84 10.65
N GLU A 61 1.79 -16.69 11.11
CA GLU A 61 3.07 -16.13 10.64
C GLU A 61 4.25 -17.09 10.87
N ASP A 62 4.25 -17.82 11.99
CA ASP A 62 5.32 -18.77 12.34
C ASP A 62 5.38 -19.99 11.41
N LYS A 63 4.33 -20.24 10.62
CA LYS A 63 4.28 -21.36 9.66
C LYS A 63 4.89 -21.00 8.31
N ARG A 64 5.45 -19.79 8.18
CA ARG A 64 6.01 -19.23 6.96
C ARG A 64 7.48 -19.61 6.76
N THR A 65 7.79 -20.90 6.77
CA THR A 65 9.05 -21.44 6.23
C THR A 65 8.93 -21.79 4.76
#